data_AF-A0A212F971-F1
#
_entry.id   AF-A0A212F971-F1
#
_cell.length_a   1.000
_cell.length_b   1.000
_cell.length_c   1.000
_cell.angle_alpha   90.00
_cell.angle_beta   90.00
_cell.angle_gamma   90.00
#
_symmetry.space_group_name_H-M   'P 1'
#
loop_
_entity.id
_entity.type
_entity.pdbx_description
1 polymer ?
#
loop_
_entity_poly.entity_id
_entity_poly.type
_entity_poly.pdbx_seq_one_letter_code
_entity_poly.pdbx_strand_id
1 'polypeptide(L)'
;MLTPRFKLSQDENHVFITVHAPYTNIGESEIDIDGENFLFVSSPYFLRLRLPGKIVENDQSKGSYICDSGDFNFTFDKETPGEHFENLDMITSLLAPRDIPDVNPNLVEMLEEDGVNISDNEDDDKEECNKYSYGFANKISTDFKDVGEEFPQIFELRVPERVPIAERNELREKYENHKFSSDHYLADLYEEELLAPHLAVVTEWCAPDFNKEIDFTDEEVSILKELPNKHYLLSKKEQKQVFMGLVDILYGYCYDKRTTQNESNVESSWTINKLSPTLSCFCTFNDTKEVLIACYRRALVFPIFRNFELCTKVHKDLVALLKIGKKYVIKCLISVFTMFNLNTEARYILNQLYIKDYLIFLQKCRAEEFDQLSDEIDNIEILKKDLGLELEELEAAAEMVKLEETQIMENEMAVKMAHMSLLPGLKKATYMSSDETDDSTDSDDSSTDSSSDSSSSDSSEWDSDDERS
;
A
#
# COMPACT_ATOMS: atom_id res chain seq x y z
N MET A 1 4.89 24.43 -22.79
CA MET A 1 5.46 23.26 -23.49
C MET A 1 5.01 22.01 -22.76
N LEU A 2 4.95 20.87 -23.43
CA LEU A 2 4.56 19.58 -22.85
C LEU A 2 5.79 18.66 -22.73
N THR A 3 5.87 17.88 -21.66
CA THR A 3 6.87 16.82 -21.55
C THR A 3 6.37 15.58 -22.30
N PRO A 4 7.03 15.14 -23.39
CA PRO A 4 6.67 13.91 -24.10
C PRO A 4 6.90 12.69 -23.20
N ARG A 5 6.31 11.55 -23.57
CA ARG A 5 6.70 10.26 -22.98
C ARG A 5 8.02 9.83 -23.61
N PHE A 6 8.89 9.18 -22.85
CA PHE A 6 10.18 8.73 -23.35
C PHE A 6 10.58 7.39 -22.73
N LYS A 7 11.45 6.66 -23.42
CA LYS A 7 12.10 5.45 -22.91
C LYS A 7 13.56 5.44 -23.35
N LEU A 8 14.45 5.05 -22.44
CA LEU A 8 15.86 4.84 -22.73
C LEU A 8 16.20 3.35 -22.68
N SER A 9 17.16 2.95 -23.50
CA SER A 9 17.85 1.65 -23.39
C SER A 9 19.29 1.81 -23.86
N GLN A 10 20.11 0.77 -23.73
CA GLN A 10 21.54 0.82 -24.07
C GLN A 10 22.04 -0.54 -24.54
N ASP A 11 23.16 -0.53 -25.26
CA ASP A 11 24.06 -1.68 -25.38
C ASP A 11 25.44 -1.33 -24.76
N GLU A 12 26.48 -2.13 -25.03
CA GLU A 12 27.83 -1.87 -24.51
C GLU A 12 28.43 -0.52 -24.97
N ASN A 13 28.01 -0.01 -26.13
CA ASN A 13 28.63 1.14 -26.79
C ASN A 13 27.67 2.31 -27.05
N HIS A 14 26.37 2.04 -27.22
CA HIS A 14 25.36 3.04 -27.59
C HIS A 14 24.29 3.24 -26.50
N VAL A 15 23.67 4.42 -26.53
CA VAL A 15 22.42 4.72 -25.83
C VAL A 15 21.33 4.99 -26.86
N PHE A 16 20.18 4.36 -26.68
CA PHE A 16 18.98 4.54 -27.49
C PHE A 16 17.97 5.38 -26.71
N ILE A 17 17.45 6.44 -27.33
CA ILE A 17 16.46 7.34 -26.72
C ILE A 17 15.23 7.39 -27.63
N THR A 18 14.12 6.83 -27.15
CA THR A 18 12.82 6.90 -27.83
C THR A 18 11.98 8.01 -27.20
N VAL A 19 11.48 8.96 -28.00
CA VAL A 19 10.67 10.10 -27.56
C VAL A 19 9.35 10.13 -28.34
N HIS A 20 8.23 9.98 -27.63
CA HIS A 20 6.89 9.94 -28.20
C HIS A 20 6.28 11.34 -28.31
N ALA A 21 6.25 11.89 -29.53
CA ALA A 21 5.87 13.28 -29.83
C ALA A 21 4.97 13.40 -31.09
N PRO A 22 3.80 12.72 -31.14
CA PRO A 22 2.95 12.60 -32.33
C PRO A 22 2.38 13.91 -32.90
N TYR A 23 2.30 14.98 -32.09
CA TYR A 23 1.67 16.25 -32.49
C TYR A 23 2.68 17.34 -32.88
N THR A 24 3.83 16.98 -33.44
CA THR A 24 4.91 17.93 -33.75
C THR A 24 5.16 18.15 -35.25
N ASN A 25 5.82 19.27 -35.57
CA ASN A 25 6.38 19.51 -36.90
C ASN A 25 7.84 19.03 -36.95
N ILE A 26 8.11 17.98 -37.73
CA ILE A 26 9.45 17.40 -37.92
C ILE A 26 10.46 18.44 -38.45
N GLY A 27 9.98 19.44 -39.19
CA GLY A 27 10.83 20.55 -39.69
C GLY A 27 11.19 21.61 -38.64
N GLU A 28 10.66 21.50 -37.42
CA GLU A 28 10.92 22.36 -36.25
C GLU A 28 11.48 21.53 -35.07
N SER A 29 11.99 20.33 -35.33
CA SER A 29 12.65 19.48 -34.34
C SER A 29 14.13 19.84 -34.21
N GLU A 30 14.53 20.33 -33.04
CA GLU A 30 15.92 20.62 -32.67
C GLU A 30 16.38 19.64 -31.57
N ILE A 31 17.64 19.21 -31.66
CA ILE A 31 18.30 18.28 -30.73
C ILE A 31 19.65 18.91 -30.38
N ASP A 32 20.04 18.85 -29.12
CA ASP A 32 21.31 19.38 -28.61
C ASP A 32 21.85 18.47 -27.49
N ILE A 33 23.18 18.32 -27.42
CA ILE A 33 23.86 17.33 -26.57
C ILE A 33 25.09 17.97 -25.92
N ASP A 34 25.09 18.02 -24.60
CA ASP A 34 26.18 18.57 -23.78
C ASP A 34 26.58 17.56 -22.69
N GLY A 35 27.34 16.54 -23.12
CA GLY A 35 27.90 15.46 -22.30
C GLY A 35 26.84 14.57 -21.63
N GLU A 36 26.45 14.92 -20.41
CA GLU A 36 25.36 14.28 -19.66
C GLU A 36 23.98 14.81 -20.08
N ASN A 37 23.91 16.00 -20.70
CA ASN A 37 22.64 16.63 -21.05
C ASN A 37 22.17 16.18 -22.44
N PHE A 38 20.91 15.76 -22.54
CA PHE A 38 20.20 15.59 -23.81
C PHE A 38 19.01 16.55 -23.85
N LEU A 39 18.93 17.38 -24.89
CA LEU A 39 17.86 18.34 -25.11
C LEU A 39 17.13 18.03 -26.43
N PHE A 40 15.80 17.97 -26.38
CA PHE A 40 14.92 17.81 -27.52
C PHE A 40 13.81 18.86 -27.47
N VAL A 41 13.73 19.69 -28.50
CA VAL A 41 12.75 20.78 -28.65
C VAL A 41 11.98 20.53 -29.94
N SER A 42 10.67 20.32 -29.85
CA SER A 42 9.85 20.05 -31.03
C SER A 42 8.41 20.43 -30.73
N SER A 43 8.00 21.64 -31.11
CA SER A 43 6.74 22.26 -30.66
C SER A 43 5.52 21.32 -30.82
N PRO A 44 4.64 21.14 -29.82
CA PRO A 44 4.59 21.82 -28.52
C PRO A 44 5.47 21.20 -27.41
N TYR A 45 6.26 20.17 -27.73
CA TYR A 45 7.03 19.38 -26.79
C TYR A 45 8.38 20.00 -26.45
N PHE A 46 8.82 19.76 -25.22
CA PHE A 46 10.15 20.08 -24.71
C PHE A 46 10.58 18.98 -23.75
N LEU A 47 11.77 18.41 -23.97
CA LEU A 47 12.36 17.41 -23.11
C LEU A 47 13.81 17.78 -22.86
N ARG A 48 14.20 17.91 -21.59
CA ARG A 48 15.60 18.00 -21.17
C ARG A 48 15.87 16.88 -20.18
N LEU A 49 16.82 16.03 -20.52
CA LEU A 49 17.31 14.94 -19.68
C LEU A 49 18.71 15.25 -19.17
N ARG A 50 19.04 14.74 -17.99
CA ARG A 50 20.41 14.53 -17.53
C ARG A 50 20.62 13.01 -17.38
N LEU A 51 21.60 12.49 -18.10
CA LEU A 51 21.95 11.08 -18.14
C LEU A 51 22.94 10.71 -17.02
N PRO A 52 22.99 9.45 -16.58
CA PRO A 52 23.94 8.98 -15.56
C PRO A 52 25.42 8.96 -16.02
N GLY A 53 25.65 9.11 -17.33
CA GLY A 53 26.97 9.07 -17.97
C GLY A 53 26.93 9.81 -19.30
N LYS A 54 28.09 9.98 -19.93
CA LYS A 54 28.28 10.92 -21.05
C LYS A 54 28.07 10.27 -22.40
N ILE A 55 27.32 10.97 -23.26
CA ILE A 55 27.12 10.61 -24.66
C ILE A 55 27.82 11.62 -25.59
N VAL A 56 28.13 11.17 -26.80
CA VAL A 56 28.84 11.95 -27.82
C VAL A 56 28.04 11.97 -29.12
N GLU A 57 27.87 13.14 -29.71
CA GLU A 57 27.38 13.30 -31.08
C GLU A 57 28.54 13.10 -32.07
N ASN A 58 28.40 12.10 -32.94
CA ASN A 58 29.41 11.67 -33.92
C ASN A 58 28.77 11.44 -35.30
N ASP A 59 29.58 11.24 -36.34
CA ASP A 59 29.13 10.79 -37.67
C ASP A 59 28.31 9.47 -37.65
N GLN A 60 28.33 8.74 -36.52
CA GLN A 60 27.57 7.50 -36.33
C GLN A 60 26.22 7.70 -35.61
N SER A 61 25.98 8.87 -35.02
CA SER A 61 24.71 9.19 -34.35
C SER A 61 23.55 9.22 -35.35
N LYS A 62 22.39 8.72 -34.93
CA LYS A 62 21.24 8.50 -35.83
C LYS A 62 19.96 8.99 -35.18
N GLY A 63 19.16 9.74 -35.94
CA GLY A 63 17.78 10.07 -35.63
C GLY A 63 16.83 9.52 -36.69
N SER A 64 15.68 9.01 -36.26
CA SER A 64 14.62 8.52 -37.15
C SER A 64 13.25 8.81 -36.55
N TYR A 65 12.23 9.01 -37.38
CA TYR A 65 10.86 9.27 -36.95
C TYR A 65 9.90 8.25 -37.56
N ILE A 66 9.07 7.62 -36.72
CA ILE A 66 8.07 6.64 -37.12
C ILE A 66 6.71 7.32 -37.17
N CYS A 67 6.27 7.68 -38.39
CA CYS A 67 5.01 8.41 -38.60
C CYS A 67 3.76 7.70 -38.06
N ASP A 68 3.77 6.36 -38.02
CA ASP A 68 2.60 5.55 -37.63
C ASP A 68 2.38 5.52 -36.10
N SER A 69 3.43 5.70 -35.30
CA SER A 69 3.36 5.73 -33.83
C SER A 69 3.63 7.10 -33.22
N GLY A 70 4.28 8.01 -33.96
CA GLY A 70 4.68 9.34 -33.48
C GLY A 70 6.00 9.36 -32.70
N ASP A 71 6.81 8.31 -32.81
CA ASP A 71 8.05 8.16 -32.05
C ASP A 71 9.27 8.63 -32.83
N PHE A 72 10.07 9.48 -32.18
CA PHE A 72 11.45 9.72 -32.56
C PHE A 72 12.34 8.68 -31.88
N ASN A 73 13.20 8.01 -32.66
CA ASN A 73 14.20 7.08 -32.14
C ASN A 73 15.59 7.61 -32.46
N PHE A 74 16.35 7.89 -31.41
CA PHE A 74 17.71 8.40 -31.45
C PHE A 74 18.71 7.32 -31.00
N THR A 75 19.94 7.41 -31.49
CA THR A 75 21.07 6.55 -31.12
C THR A 75 22.33 7.39 -31.04
N PHE A 76 22.99 7.35 -29.88
CA PHE A 76 24.22 8.09 -29.59
C PHE A 76 25.30 7.17 -29.04
N ASP A 77 26.56 7.51 -29.27
CA ASP A 77 27.71 6.76 -28.76
C ASP A 77 27.97 7.18 -27.31
N LYS A 78 28.41 6.25 -26.45
CA LYS A 78 28.94 6.56 -25.11
C LYS A 78 30.35 7.14 -25.22
N GLU A 79 30.69 8.12 -24.37
CA GLU A 79 32.08 8.61 -24.27
C GLU A 79 33.02 7.47 -23.79
N THR A 80 32.49 6.58 -22.95
CA THR A 80 33.19 5.46 -22.33
C THR A 80 32.59 4.11 -22.76
N PRO A 81 33.11 3.47 -23.83
CA PRO A 81 32.65 2.15 -24.27
C PRO A 81 32.79 1.08 -23.16
N GLY A 82 31.73 0.28 -22.99
CA GLY A 82 31.62 -0.72 -21.92
C GLY A 82 31.07 -0.18 -20.59
N GLU A 83 30.84 1.12 -20.45
CA GLU A 83 30.15 1.69 -19.29
C GLU A 83 28.65 1.35 -19.31
N HIS A 84 28.11 0.94 -18.17
CA HIS A 84 26.68 0.66 -18.00
C HIS A 84 26.01 1.81 -17.26
N PHE A 85 25.13 2.55 -17.93
CA PHE A 85 24.38 3.63 -17.30
C PHE A 85 23.26 3.00 -16.47
N GLU A 86 23.28 3.18 -15.15
CA GLU A 86 22.21 2.66 -14.29
C GLU A 86 20.92 3.48 -14.41
N ASN A 87 19.79 2.94 -13.96
CA ASN A 87 18.58 3.72 -13.70
C ASN A 87 17.97 4.44 -14.94
N LEU A 88 18.23 3.96 -16.16
CA LEU A 88 17.69 4.51 -17.42
C LEU A 88 16.15 4.46 -17.54
N ASP A 89 15.48 3.75 -16.64
CA ASP A 89 14.03 3.64 -16.49
C ASP A 89 13.46 4.53 -15.36
N MET A 90 14.30 5.23 -14.59
CA MET A 90 13.89 6.12 -13.51
C MET A 90 13.47 7.51 -14.04
N ILE A 91 12.33 7.54 -14.75
CA ILE A 91 11.79 8.66 -15.52
C ILE A 91 11.88 10.03 -14.83
N THR A 92 11.52 10.14 -13.54
CA THR A 92 11.57 11.43 -12.83
C THR A 92 13.01 11.86 -12.55
N SER A 93 13.91 10.91 -12.25
CA SER A 93 15.30 11.23 -11.91
C SER A 93 16.13 11.66 -13.13
N LEU A 94 15.77 11.19 -14.32
CA LEU A 94 16.41 11.58 -15.58
C LEU A 94 15.96 12.95 -16.11
N LEU A 95 14.78 13.43 -15.74
CA LEU A 95 14.28 14.75 -16.14
C LEU A 95 15.09 15.86 -15.48
N ALA A 96 15.46 16.92 -16.20
CA ALA A 96 16.08 18.09 -15.57
C ALA A 96 15.16 18.69 -14.47
N PRO A 97 15.72 19.17 -13.34
CA PRO A 97 14.97 19.89 -12.30
C PRO A 97 14.11 21.03 -12.87
N ARG A 98 13.01 21.33 -12.17
CA ARG A 98 12.01 22.32 -12.61
C ARG A 98 11.57 23.17 -11.43
N ASP A 99 11.52 24.48 -11.63
CA ASP A 99 10.94 25.48 -10.72
C ASP A 99 9.40 25.30 -10.58
N ILE A 100 8.96 24.20 -9.97
CA ILE A 100 7.56 23.97 -9.61
C ILE A 100 7.38 24.44 -8.16
N PRO A 101 6.45 25.38 -7.88
CA PRO A 101 6.22 25.82 -6.51
C PRO A 101 5.73 24.65 -5.65
N ASP A 102 6.57 24.24 -4.71
CA ASP A 102 6.36 23.04 -3.89
C ASP A 102 5.58 23.33 -2.60
N VAL A 103 4.91 22.31 -2.07
CA VAL A 103 4.14 22.35 -0.81
C VAL A 103 5.03 21.97 0.39
N ASN A 104 6.35 22.00 0.19
CA ASN A 104 7.33 21.47 1.15
C ASN A 104 8.68 22.23 1.05
N PRO A 105 8.69 23.59 1.08
CA PRO A 105 9.84 24.42 0.69
C PRO A 105 11.10 24.29 1.58
N ASN A 106 11.02 23.55 2.68
CA ASN A 106 12.18 23.20 3.52
C ASN A 106 13.04 22.06 2.92
N LEU A 107 12.54 21.37 1.88
CA LEU A 107 13.32 20.42 1.07
C LEU A 107 14.16 21.19 0.04
N VAL A 108 15.27 21.76 0.52
CA VAL A 108 16.16 22.60 -0.28
C VAL A 108 16.81 21.80 -1.41
N GLU A 109 16.56 22.22 -2.65
CA GLU A 109 17.36 21.79 -3.80
C GLU A 109 18.79 22.32 -3.66
N MET A 110 19.76 21.40 -3.66
CA MET A 110 21.11 21.70 -4.09
C MET A 110 21.36 21.01 -5.43
N LEU A 111 21.82 21.80 -6.40
CA LEU A 111 22.37 21.27 -7.64
C LEU A 111 23.69 20.55 -7.33
N GLU A 112 24.05 19.57 -8.16
CA GLU A 112 25.34 18.85 -8.14
C GLU A 112 25.56 17.89 -6.94
N GLU A 113 24.74 16.82 -6.83
CA GLU A 113 25.22 15.45 -6.53
C GLU A 113 24.10 14.41 -6.71
N ASP A 114 24.44 13.22 -7.22
CA ASP A 114 23.49 12.18 -7.60
C ASP A 114 23.21 11.17 -6.47
N GLY A 115 21.93 11.05 -6.10
CA GLY A 115 21.43 10.16 -5.05
C GLY A 115 20.63 10.88 -3.96
N VAL A 116 20.41 10.20 -2.84
CA VAL A 116 19.98 10.80 -1.57
C VAL A 116 21.25 11.26 -0.86
N ASN A 117 21.45 12.56 -0.68
CA ASN A 117 22.70 13.05 -0.09
C ASN A 117 22.62 12.97 1.44
N ILE A 118 23.39 12.05 2.01
CA ILE A 118 23.32 11.68 3.42
C ILE A 118 24.22 12.61 4.23
N SER A 119 23.63 13.52 5.00
CA SER A 119 24.40 14.37 5.90
C SER A 119 24.92 13.57 7.09
N ASP A 120 26.25 13.45 7.20
CA ASP A 120 26.94 12.85 8.36
C ASP A 120 26.89 13.72 9.63
N ASN A 121 26.33 14.93 9.56
CA ASN A 121 26.07 15.76 10.73
C ASN A 121 24.89 15.22 11.54
N GLU A 122 25.16 14.88 12.80
CA GLU A 122 24.16 14.87 13.88
C GLU A 122 23.86 16.33 14.28
N ASP A 123 23.06 17.04 13.45
CA ASP A 123 22.64 18.42 13.68
C ASP A 123 21.60 18.50 14.84
N ASP A 124 22.02 18.27 16.09
CA ASP A 124 21.19 18.37 17.31
C ASP A 124 20.38 19.68 17.36
N ASP A 125 20.98 20.80 16.91
CA ASP A 125 20.37 22.14 16.87
C ASP A 125 19.11 22.24 15.98
N LYS A 126 18.77 21.21 15.18
CA LYS A 126 17.55 21.19 14.34
C LYS A 126 16.34 20.52 14.99
N GLU A 127 16.50 19.77 16.09
CA GLU A 127 15.40 18.93 16.61
C GLU A 127 14.19 19.74 17.12
N GLU A 128 14.37 20.95 17.66
CA GLU A 128 13.23 21.77 18.12
C GLU A 128 12.29 22.20 16.98
N CYS A 129 12.81 22.45 15.77
CA CYS A 129 12.01 22.95 14.65
C CYS A 129 11.11 21.86 14.03
N ASN A 130 11.55 20.60 14.06
CA ASN A 130 10.84 19.45 13.50
C ASN A 130 10.05 18.66 14.55
N LYS A 131 9.98 19.10 15.81
CA LYS A 131 9.30 18.36 16.89
C LYS A 131 7.83 18.01 16.59
N TYR A 132 7.14 18.85 15.83
CA TYR A 132 5.71 18.77 15.50
C TYR A 132 5.41 18.56 14.01
N SER A 133 6.44 18.45 13.17
CA SER A 133 6.25 18.28 11.72
C SER A 133 5.73 16.87 11.38
N TYR A 134 5.34 16.69 10.13
CA TYR A 134 4.74 15.47 9.60
C TYR A 134 4.96 15.39 8.07
N GLY A 135 4.29 14.44 7.40
CA GLY A 135 4.48 14.21 5.97
C GLY A 135 5.82 13.52 5.69
N PHE A 136 6.19 13.47 4.41
CA PHE A 136 7.43 12.83 3.98
C PHE A 136 8.65 13.38 4.73
N ALA A 137 9.45 12.47 5.30
CA ALA A 137 10.62 12.76 6.12
C ALA A 137 10.41 13.79 7.26
N ASN A 138 9.17 13.94 7.75
CA ASN A 138 8.76 14.94 8.75
C ASN A 138 9.22 16.37 8.40
N LYS A 139 9.06 16.80 7.14
CA LYS A 139 9.45 18.15 6.68
C LYS A 139 8.31 19.17 6.58
N ILE A 140 7.04 18.72 6.60
CA ILE A 140 5.86 19.60 6.54
C ILE A 140 5.54 20.13 7.94
N SER A 141 5.49 21.46 8.10
CA SER A 141 5.26 22.11 9.38
C SER A 141 4.23 23.25 9.36
N THR A 142 3.99 23.88 8.20
CA THR A 142 3.26 25.17 8.11
C THR A 142 2.04 25.16 7.21
N ASP A 143 2.00 24.27 6.22
CA ASP A 143 1.21 24.49 5.01
C ASP A 143 -0.17 23.81 5.04
N PHE A 144 -0.36 22.81 5.92
CA PHE A 144 -1.63 22.12 6.16
C PHE A 144 -2.04 22.18 7.65
N LYS A 145 -2.45 23.37 8.12
CA LYS A 145 -2.94 23.51 9.49
C LYS A 145 -4.24 22.75 9.68
N ASP A 146 -4.41 22.15 10.87
CA ASP A 146 -5.63 21.48 11.30
C ASP A 146 -6.08 20.32 10.37
N VAL A 147 -5.15 19.77 9.58
CA VAL A 147 -5.39 18.73 8.55
C VAL A 147 -6.03 17.44 9.09
N GLY A 148 -5.77 17.11 10.36
CA GLY A 148 -6.42 15.96 11.01
C GLY A 148 -7.87 16.24 11.42
N GLU A 149 -8.29 17.50 11.52
CA GLU A 149 -9.67 17.94 11.71
C GLU A 149 -10.40 18.14 10.37
N GLU A 150 -9.72 18.61 9.32
CA GLU A 150 -10.29 18.73 7.95
C GLU A 150 -10.61 17.38 7.31
N PHE A 151 -9.78 16.35 7.55
CA PHE A 151 -9.91 15.03 6.94
C PHE A 151 -10.14 13.91 7.98
N PRO A 152 -11.24 13.95 8.76
CA PRO A 152 -11.40 13.13 9.96
C PRO A 152 -11.59 11.63 9.69
N GLN A 153 -12.02 11.26 8.48
CA GLN A 153 -12.10 9.88 8.00
C GLN A 153 -10.73 9.29 7.61
N ILE A 154 -9.78 10.16 7.24
CA ILE A 154 -8.43 9.75 6.78
C ILE A 154 -7.54 9.48 7.99
N PHE A 155 -7.38 10.47 8.87
CA PHE A 155 -6.46 10.41 10.01
C PHE A 155 -7.19 10.05 11.32
N GLU A 156 -6.52 9.39 12.26
CA GLU A 156 -6.99 9.29 13.65
C GLU A 156 -6.43 10.40 14.55
N LEU A 157 -5.18 10.83 14.29
CA LEU A 157 -4.57 11.95 15.01
C LEU A 157 -5.12 13.28 14.46
N ARG A 158 -6.00 13.93 15.23
CA ARG A 158 -6.69 15.17 14.84
C ARG A 158 -5.78 16.39 14.71
N VAL A 159 -4.75 16.50 15.55
CA VAL A 159 -3.90 17.69 15.71
C VAL A 159 -2.40 17.33 15.66
N PRO A 160 -1.89 16.77 14.55
CA PRO A 160 -0.47 16.37 14.42
C PRO A 160 0.51 17.53 14.67
N GLU A 161 0.12 18.76 14.34
CA GLU A 161 0.88 19.99 14.53
C GLU A 161 0.97 20.44 16.01
N ARG A 162 0.23 19.78 16.93
CA ARG A 162 0.26 20.04 18.38
C ARG A 162 0.78 18.84 19.19
N VAL A 163 0.97 17.69 18.56
CA VAL A 163 1.42 16.44 19.20
C VAL A 163 2.83 16.08 18.71
N PRO A 164 3.84 16.05 19.61
CA PRO A 164 5.22 15.75 19.25
C PRO A 164 5.35 14.37 18.60
N ILE A 165 6.23 14.22 17.60
CA ILE A 165 6.47 12.95 16.88
C ILE A 165 6.69 11.77 17.86
N ALA A 166 7.46 11.99 18.92
CA ALA A 166 7.76 10.98 19.96
C ALA A 166 6.52 10.48 20.73
N GLU A 167 5.46 11.28 20.85
CA GLU A 167 4.23 10.92 21.59
C GLU A 167 3.20 10.21 20.70
N ARG A 168 3.32 10.31 19.36
CA ARG A 168 2.32 9.79 18.41
C ARG A 168 2.14 8.28 18.48
N ASN A 169 3.21 7.52 18.71
CA ASN A 169 3.13 6.06 18.85
C ASN A 169 2.39 5.62 20.13
N GLU A 170 2.63 6.27 21.27
CA GLU A 170 1.93 5.96 22.52
C GLU A 170 0.43 6.29 22.41
N LEU A 171 0.08 7.38 21.72
CA LEU A 171 -1.30 7.76 21.44
C LEU A 171 -1.99 6.81 20.46
N ARG A 172 -1.27 6.37 19.41
CA ARG A 172 -1.72 5.32 18.48
C ARG A 172 -2.06 4.04 19.23
N GLU A 173 -1.18 3.56 20.12
CA GLU A 173 -1.37 2.30 20.83
C GLU A 173 -2.53 2.37 21.83
N LYS A 174 -2.70 3.50 22.53
CA LYS A 174 -3.88 3.75 23.38
C LYS A 174 -5.18 3.71 22.57
N TYR A 175 -5.18 4.29 21.36
CA TYR A 175 -6.35 4.29 20.48
C TYR A 175 -6.66 2.88 19.95
N GLU A 176 -5.64 2.16 19.48
CA GLU A 176 -5.75 0.75 19.04
C GLU A 176 -6.26 -0.16 20.16
N ASN A 177 -5.73 -0.04 21.39
CA ASN A 177 -6.19 -0.83 22.54
C ASN A 177 -7.66 -0.53 22.89
N HIS A 178 -8.15 0.68 22.64
CA HIS A 178 -9.57 1.04 22.80
C HIS A 178 -10.46 0.56 21.62
N LYS A 179 -9.86 0.28 20.46
CA LYS A 179 -10.56 -0.18 19.25
C LYS A 179 -10.51 -1.70 19.05
N PHE A 180 -9.58 -2.39 19.70
CA PHE A 180 -9.50 -3.84 19.67
C PHE A 180 -10.79 -4.48 20.20
N SER A 181 -11.16 -5.63 19.62
CA SER A 181 -12.34 -6.40 20.02
C SER A 181 -11.94 -7.87 20.09
N SER A 182 -11.91 -8.40 21.32
CA SER A 182 -11.73 -9.82 21.62
C SER A 182 -12.69 -10.69 20.82
N ASP A 183 -13.96 -10.28 20.77
CA ASP A 183 -15.06 -11.07 20.24
C ASP A 183 -14.93 -11.20 18.71
N HIS A 184 -14.52 -10.13 18.03
CA HIS A 184 -14.25 -10.13 16.59
C HIS A 184 -12.97 -10.92 16.26
N TYR A 185 -11.92 -10.79 17.07
CA TYR A 185 -10.68 -11.57 16.90
C TYR A 185 -10.94 -13.07 17.07
N LEU A 186 -11.73 -13.47 18.06
CA LEU A 186 -12.09 -14.87 18.31
C LEU A 186 -13.07 -15.42 17.25
N ALA A 187 -13.96 -14.60 16.70
CA ALA A 187 -14.75 -14.98 15.52
C ALA A 187 -13.85 -15.26 14.30
N ASP A 188 -12.97 -14.33 13.94
CA ASP A 188 -11.98 -14.48 12.85
C ASP A 188 -10.94 -15.60 13.07
N LEU A 189 -10.86 -16.14 14.29
CA LEU A 189 -10.02 -17.28 14.64
C LEU A 189 -10.74 -18.62 14.41
N TYR A 190 -12.04 -18.71 14.72
CA TYR A 190 -12.80 -19.95 14.63
C TYR A 190 -13.63 -20.09 13.34
N GLU A 191 -13.86 -19.00 12.58
CA GLU A 191 -14.46 -19.03 11.24
C GLU A 191 -13.42 -19.39 10.15
N GLU A 192 -12.70 -20.52 10.33
CA GLU A 192 -11.63 -20.99 9.43
C GLU A 192 -12.08 -21.06 7.95
N GLU A 193 -13.32 -21.47 7.68
CA GLU A 193 -13.87 -21.59 6.32
C GLU A 193 -13.98 -20.24 5.58
N LEU A 194 -14.27 -19.15 6.30
CA LEU A 194 -14.36 -17.79 5.74
C LEU A 194 -12.97 -17.24 5.38
N LEU A 195 -11.98 -17.55 6.21
CA LEU A 195 -10.62 -17.04 6.07
C LEU A 195 -9.74 -17.87 5.13
N ALA A 196 -10.02 -19.16 4.98
CA ALA A 196 -9.22 -20.10 4.18
C ALA A 196 -8.90 -19.63 2.75
N PRO A 197 -9.83 -19.00 1.97
CA PRO A 197 -9.50 -18.43 0.67
C PRO A 197 -8.36 -17.40 0.75
N HIS A 198 -8.44 -16.48 1.72
CA HIS A 198 -7.47 -15.39 1.89
C HIS A 198 -6.11 -15.88 2.42
N LEU A 199 -6.09 -16.97 3.21
CA LEU A 199 -4.85 -17.66 3.59
C LEU A 199 -4.21 -18.47 2.44
N ALA A 200 -5.01 -18.88 1.45
CA ALA A 200 -4.58 -19.67 0.29
C ALA A 200 -4.19 -18.83 -0.94
N VAL A 201 -4.61 -17.55 -1.01
CA VAL A 201 -4.20 -16.61 -2.08
C VAL A 201 -2.69 -16.60 -2.26
N VAL A 202 -2.26 -16.67 -3.52
CA VAL A 202 -0.91 -16.30 -3.95
C VAL A 202 -0.99 -14.87 -4.47
N THR A 203 -0.14 -13.99 -3.94
CA THR A 203 -0.03 -12.60 -4.42
C THR A 203 0.55 -12.57 -5.83
N GLU A 204 0.15 -11.60 -6.66
CA GLU A 204 0.56 -11.49 -8.08
C GLU A 204 2.05 -11.78 -8.30
N TRP A 205 2.89 -11.23 -7.43
CA TRP A 205 4.35 -11.28 -7.51
C TRP A 205 4.99 -12.57 -6.97
N CYS A 206 4.21 -13.40 -6.30
CA CYS A 206 4.59 -14.76 -5.91
C CYS A 206 4.11 -15.83 -6.92
N ALA A 207 3.38 -15.43 -7.97
CA ALA A 207 2.87 -16.34 -8.98
C ALA A 207 4.01 -16.92 -9.87
N PRO A 208 3.92 -18.19 -10.33
CA PRO A 208 4.99 -18.85 -11.08
C PRO A 208 5.17 -18.30 -12.50
N ASP A 209 4.16 -17.60 -13.02
CA ASP A 209 4.09 -16.94 -14.32
C ASP A 209 4.35 -15.42 -14.23
N PHE A 210 4.66 -14.89 -13.04
CA PHE A 210 4.99 -13.48 -12.84
C PHE A 210 6.24 -13.06 -13.62
N ASN A 211 6.09 -12.07 -14.50
CA ASN A 211 7.21 -11.54 -15.27
C ASN A 211 8.17 -10.71 -14.39
N LYS A 212 9.41 -11.20 -14.25
CA LYS A 212 10.49 -10.51 -13.51
C LYS A 212 11.19 -9.43 -14.32
N GLU A 213 11.08 -9.44 -15.66
CA GLU A 213 11.54 -8.34 -16.51
C GLU A 213 10.47 -7.23 -16.52
N ILE A 214 10.36 -6.57 -15.37
CA ILE A 214 9.34 -5.58 -15.06
C ILE A 214 9.64 -4.28 -15.81
N ASP A 215 8.62 -3.71 -16.45
CA ASP A 215 8.71 -2.44 -17.15
C ASP A 215 7.51 -1.53 -16.85
N PHE A 216 7.73 -0.22 -16.90
CA PHE A 216 6.66 0.75 -16.65
C PHE A 216 5.69 0.84 -17.84
N THR A 217 4.40 0.98 -17.56
CA THR A 217 3.36 1.16 -18.60
C THR A 217 3.30 2.61 -19.07
N ASP A 218 2.62 2.82 -20.20
CA ASP A 218 2.35 4.13 -20.79
C ASP A 218 1.67 5.12 -19.83
N GLU A 219 0.83 4.61 -18.92
CA GLU A 219 0.12 5.35 -17.87
C GLU A 219 1.04 5.68 -16.69
N GLU A 220 1.84 4.70 -16.23
CA GLU A 220 2.80 4.87 -15.14
C GLU A 220 3.90 5.88 -15.52
N VAL A 221 4.48 5.78 -16.72
CA VAL A 221 5.40 6.78 -17.28
C VAL A 221 4.74 8.16 -17.36
N SER A 222 3.43 8.21 -17.65
CA SER A 222 2.67 9.46 -17.68
C SER A 222 2.40 10.06 -16.30
N ILE A 223 2.47 9.28 -15.22
CA ILE A 223 2.47 9.78 -13.84
C ILE A 223 3.86 10.26 -13.45
N LEU A 224 4.90 9.44 -13.68
CA LEU A 224 6.27 9.76 -13.26
C LEU A 224 6.86 11.03 -13.92
N LYS A 225 6.54 11.31 -15.19
CA LYS A 225 7.03 12.49 -15.93
C LYS A 225 6.48 13.84 -15.46
N GLU A 226 5.39 13.82 -14.68
CA GLU A 226 4.73 15.00 -14.10
C GLU A 226 5.20 15.28 -12.65
N LEU A 227 6.00 14.38 -12.06
CA LEU A 227 6.66 14.62 -10.78
C LEU A 227 7.88 15.55 -10.97
N PRO A 228 8.18 16.45 -10.00
CA PRO A 228 9.41 17.23 -10.00
C PRO A 228 10.64 16.37 -9.65
N ASN A 229 11.79 16.65 -10.28
CA ASN A 229 13.06 16.00 -9.94
C ASN A 229 13.74 16.67 -8.73
N LYS A 230 13.17 16.52 -7.53
CA LYS A 230 13.75 17.04 -6.28
C LYS A 230 14.93 16.20 -5.80
N HIS A 231 15.88 16.81 -5.09
CA HIS A 231 16.87 16.08 -4.29
C HIS A 231 16.49 16.15 -2.80
N TYR A 232 16.74 15.08 -2.06
CA TYR A 232 16.42 14.97 -0.63
C TYR A 232 17.72 14.94 0.17
N LEU A 233 17.96 15.99 0.98
CA LEU A 233 18.99 15.96 2.02
C LEU A 233 18.36 15.37 3.29
N LEU A 234 18.79 14.15 3.64
CA LEU A 234 18.30 13.39 4.79
C LEU A 234 19.49 12.89 5.61
N SER A 235 19.41 13.00 6.93
CA SER A 235 20.30 12.26 7.82
C SER A 235 20.02 10.75 7.74
N LYS A 236 20.98 9.91 8.17
CA LYS A 236 20.80 8.44 8.24
C LYS A 236 19.57 8.03 9.07
N LYS A 237 19.28 8.80 10.12
CA LYS A 237 18.09 8.69 10.98
C LYS A 237 16.81 8.91 10.17
N GLU A 238 16.73 10.03 9.44
CA GLU A 238 15.56 10.37 8.62
C GLU A 238 15.39 9.43 7.41
N GLN A 239 16.47 8.99 6.76
CA GLN A 239 16.41 8.02 5.68
C GLN A 239 15.87 6.66 6.19
N LYS A 240 16.31 6.17 7.35
CA LYS A 240 15.73 4.95 7.95
C LYS A 240 14.26 5.15 8.28
N GLN A 241 13.88 6.28 8.87
CA GLN A 241 12.48 6.61 9.18
C GLN A 241 11.58 6.62 7.94
N VAL A 242 12.06 7.13 6.80
CA VAL A 242 11.37 7.05 5.50
C VAL A 242 11.21 5.59 5.04
N PHE A 243 12.24 4.74 5.18
CA PHE A 243 12.10 3.31 4.87
C PHE A 243 11.12 2.58 5.82
N MET A 244 11.01 2.97 7.09
CA MET A 244 9.98 2.41 7.99
C MET A 244 8.56 2.82 7.56
N GLY A 245 8.37 4.07 7.14
CA GLY A 245 7.08 4.50 6.56
C GLY A 245 6.75 3.82 5.23
N LEU A 246 7.76 3.49 4.42
CA LEU A 246 7.56 2.64 3.23
C LEU A 246 7.09 1.22 3.60
N VAL A 247 7.65 0.63 4.67
CA VAL A 247 7.28 -0.70 5.18
C VAL A 247 5.81 -0.75 5.58
N ASP A 248 5.29 0.25 6.32
CA ASP A 248 3.88 0.20 6.75
C ASP A 248 2.87 0.44 5.62
N ILE A 249 3.21 1.27 4.62
CA ILE A 249 2.42 1.49 3.41
C ILE A 249 2.39 0.19 2.56
N LEU A 250 3.54 -0.45 2.38
CA LEU A 250 3.63 -1.70 1.62
C LEU A 250 2.97 -2.87 2.34
N TYR A 251 3.04 -2.96 3.68
CA TYR A 251 2.28 -3.96 4.44
C TYR A 251 0.77 -3.78 4.23
N GLY A 252 0.27 -2.53 4.28
CA GLY A 252 -1.12 -2.22 3.97
C GLY A 252 -1.53 -2.63 2.55
N TYR A 253 -0.65 -2.43 1.55
CA TYR A 253 -0.85 -2.88 0.17
C TYR A 253 -0.83 -4.41 0.01
N CYS A 254 0.07 -5.11 0.72
CA CYS A 254 0.12 -6.57 0.73
C CYS A 254 -1.12 -7.18 1.39
N TYR A 255 -1.61 -6.56 2.47
CA TYR A 255 -2.86 -6.95 3.12
C TYR A 255 -4.06 -6.75 2.19
N ASP A 256 -4.14 -5.60 1.52
CA ASP A 256 -5.17 -5.33 0.51
C ASP A 256 -5.16 -6.42 -0.57
N LYS A 257 -4.01 -6.65 -1.22
CA LYS A 257 -3.89 -7.65 -2.29
C LYS A 257 -4.21 -9.07 -1.81
N ARG A 258 -3.86 -9.46 -0.58
CA ARG A 258 -4.25 -10.78 -0.04
C ARG A 258 -5.76 -10.88 0.21
N THR A 259 -6.36 -9.87 0.83
CA THR A 259 -7.79 -9.90 1.20
C THR A 259 -8.74 -9.64 0.02
N THR A 260 -8.28 -8.91 -0.99
CA THR A 260 -9.01 -8.67 -2.25
C THR A 260 -8.74 -9.72 -3.34
N GLN A 261 -7.95 -10.76 -3.03
CA GLN A 261 -7.56 -11.81 -4.00
C GLN A 261 -6.85 -11.23 -5.25
N ASN A 262 -6.05 -10.19 -5.01
CA ASN A 262 -5.35 -9.29 -5.93
C ASN A 262 -6.23 -8.22 -6.64
N GLU A 263 -7.56 -8.33 -6.64
CA GLU A 263 -8.47 -7.38 -7.30
C GLU A 263 -8.91 -6.23 -6.37
N SER A 264 -8.03 -5.23 -6.20
CA SER A 264 -8.27 -4.04 -5.38
C SER A 264 -9.60 -3.33 -5.73
N ASN A 265 -10.34 -2.92 -4.70
CA ASN A 265 -11.72 -2.41 -4.78
C ASN A 265 -11.88 -1.03 -4.08
N VAL A 266 -13.12 -0.62 -3.81
CA VAL A 266 -13.43 0.70 -3.22
C VAL A 266 -12.83 0.89 -1.81
N GLU A 267 -12.75 -0.18 -1.02
CA GLU A 267 -12.18 -0.17 0.34
C GLU A 267 -10.66 -0.31 0.36
N SER A 268 -10.00 -0.67 -0.75
CA SER A 268 -8.54 -0.80 -0.79
C SER A 268 -7.81 0.47 -0.36
N SER A 269 -8.35 1.63 -0.75
CA SER A 269 -7.82 2.93 -0.32
C SER A 269 -8.01 3.20 1.19
N TRP A 270 -9.08 2.65 1.78
CA TRP A 270 -9.32 2.71 3.22
C TRP A 270 -8.34 1.77 3.95
N THR A 271 -8.23 0.52 3.51
CA THR A 271 -7.38 -0.52 4.09
C THR A 271 -5.91 -0.13 4.12
N ILE A 272 -5.35 0.32 2.99
CA ILE A 272 -3.93 0.70 2.88
C ILE A 272 -3.60 1.88 3.81
N ASN A 273 -4.50 2.86 3.91
CA ASN A 273 -4.39 3.96 4.88
C ASN A 273 -4.46 3.42 6.33
N LYS A 274 -5.53 2.69 6.68
CA LYS A 274 -5.77 2.28 8.07
C LYS A 274 -4.75 1.29 8.61
N LEU A 275 -4.04 0.56 7.77
CA LEU A 275 -2.96 -0.34 8.20
C LEU A 275 -1.58 0.32 8.29
N SER A 276 -1.43 1.56 7.79
CA SER A 276 -0.21 2.37 7.86
C SER A 276 -0.28 3.40 9.01
N PRO A 277 0.45 3.21 10.13
CA PRO A 277 0.63 4.26 11.15
C PRO A 277 1.16 5.59 10.60
N THR A 278 2.00 5.57 9.56
CA THR A 278 2.52 6.77 8.90
C THR A 278 1.40 7.58 8.24
N LEU A 279 0.55 6.92 7.44
CA LEU A 279 -0.56 7.60 6.73
C LEU A 279 -1.73 7.99 7.64
N SER A 280 -1.99 7.26 8.73
CA SER A 280 -3.19 7.41 9.56
C SER A 280 -2.97 8.16 10.89
N CYS A 281 -1.79 8.01 11.51
CA CYS A 281 -1.44 8.62 12.80
C CYS A 281 -0.22 9.55 12.74
N PHE A 282 0.36 9.79 11.55
CA PHE A 282 1.60 10.56 11.36
C PHE A 282 2.76 10.04 12.24
N CYS A 283 2.78 8.72 12.49
CA CYS A 283 3.79 8.06 13.29
C CYS A 283 5.14 7.99 12.56
N THR A 284 6.18 7.62 13.30
CA THR A 284 7.55 7.45 12.79
C THR A 284 8.24 6.39 13.65
N PHE A 285 9.04 5.52 13.03
CA PHE A 285 9.72 4.40 13.71
C PHE A 285 11.21 4.45 13.44
N ASN A 286 12.01 3.93 14.37
CA ASN A 286 13.46 3.83 14.20
C ASN A 286 13.93 2.37 14.07
N ASP A 287 13.03 1.42 14.34
CA ASP A 287 13.28 -0.01 14.30
C ASP A 287 12.24 -0.76 13.44
N THR A 288 12.71 -1.82 12.79
CA THR A 288 11.94 -2.59 11.80
C THR A 288 10.94 -3.53 12.47
N LYS A 289 11.22 -4.00 13.70
CA LYS A 289 10.25 -4.77 14.49
C LYS A 289 9.18 -3.87 15.11
N GLU A 290 9.50 -2.64 15.53
CA GLU A 290 8.50 -1.66 16.00
C GLU A 290 7.40 -1.41 14.95
N VAL A 291 7.78 -1.15 13.70
CA VAL A 291 6.80 -0.89 12.62
C VAL A 291 6.00 -2.15 12.27
N LEU A 292 6.62 -3.33 12.24
CA LEU A 292 5.90 -4.60 12.02
C LEU A 292 4.90 -4.92 13.14
N ILE A 293 5.24 -4.66 14.40
CA ILE A 293 4.31 -4.78 15.54
C ILE A 293 3.11 -3.84 15.34
N ALA A 294 3.34 -2.59 14.92
CA ALA A 294 2.27 -1.64 14.65
C ALA A 294 1.37 -2.12 13.49
N CYS A 295 1.94 -2.61 12.39
CA CYS A 295 1.20 -3.20 11.26
C CYS A 295 0.34 -4.40 11.67
N TYR A 296 0.89 -5.34 12.43
CA TYR A 296 0.16 -6.50 12.96
C TYR A 296 -0.98 -6.05 13.88
N ARG A 297 -0.71 -5.18 14.87
CA ARG A 297 -1.74 -4.65 15.79
C ARG A 297 -2.91 -4.02 15.02
N ARG A 298 -2.62 -3.21 14.00
CA ARG A 298 -3.66 -2.53 13.20
C ARG A 298 -4.47 -3.50 12.33
N ALA A 299 -3.82 -4.53 11.79
CA ALA A 299 -4.49 -5.61 11.07
C ALA A 299 -5.41 -6.47 11.97
N LEU A 300 -5.13 -6.54 13.28
CA LEU A 300 -6.00 -7.20 14.26
C LEU A 300 -7.05 -6.28 14.91
N VAL A 301 -7.09 -4.99 14.54
CA VAL A 301 -7.98 -3.98 15.16
C VAL A 301 -8.99 -3.39 14.17
N PHE A 302 -8.58 -3.07 12.94
CA PHE A 302 -9.39 -2.27 12.02
C PHE A 302 -10.11 -3.03 10.90
N PRO A 303 -9.45 -3.90 10.10
CA PRO A 303 -10.05 -4.45 8.88
C PRO A 303 -11.10 -5.54 9.19
N ILE A 304 -11.68 -6.09 8.13
CA ILE A 304 -12.75 -7.11 8.18
C ILE A 304 -12.26 -8.52 8.60
N PHE A 305 -10.96 -8.83 8.51
CA PHE A 305 -10.41 -10.15 8.84
C PHE A 305 -9.23 -10.05 9.81
N ARG A 306 -9.48 -10.24 11.11
CA ARG A 306 -8.53 -9.93 12.19
C ARG A 306 -7.82 -11.19 12.70
N ASN A 307 -7.05 -11.84 11.81
CA ASN A 307 -6.38 -13.10 12.11
C ASN A 307 -4.84 -13.00 12.11
N PHE A 308 -4.19 -13.64 13.08
CA PHE A 308 -2.73 -13.58 13.26
C PHE A 308 -1.94 -14.38 12.20
N GLU A 309 -2.47 -15.49 11.69
CA GLU A 309 -1.84 -16.17 10.54
C GLU A 309 -1.95 -15.31 9.29
N LEU A 310 -3.09 -14.64 9.06
CA LEU A 310 -3.25 -13.72 7.93
C LEU A 310 -2.18 -12.62 7.96
N CYS A 311 -1.94 -11.99 9.12
CA CYS A 311 -0.85 -11.02 9.30
C CYS A 311 0.53 -11.63 8.94
N THR A 312 0.76 -12.87 9.35
CA THR A 312 2.01 -13.61 9.09
C THR A 312 2.17 -14.06 7.63
N LYS A 313 1.06 -14.20 6.87
CA LYS A 313 1.10 -14.37 5.41
C LYS A 313 1.46 -13.04 4.74
N VAL A 314 0.77 -11.95 5.10
CA VAL A 314 1.02 -10.59 4.57
C VAL A 314 2.47 -10.13 4.79
N HIS A 315 3.04 -10.45 5.95
CA HIS A 315 4.45 -10.19 6.24
C HIS A 315 5.39 -10.89 5.23
N LYS A 316 5.10 -12.15 4.85
CA LYS A 316 5.86 -12.89 3.85
C LYS A 316 5.62 -12.39 2.42
N ASP A 317 4.40 -11.93 2.13
CA ASP A 317 4.11 -11.25 0.85
C ASP A 317 4.93 -9.95 0.72
N LEU A 318 5.08 -9.17 1.80
CA LEU A 318 5.90 -7.96 1.85
C LEU A 318 7.39 -8.25 1.62
N VAL A 319 7.93 -9.28 2.28
CA VAL A 319 9.32 -9.74 2.02
C VAL A 319 9.48 -10.08 0.54
N ALA A 320 8.59 -10.90 -0.01
CA ALA A 320 8.63 -11.30 -1.42
C ALA A 320 8.48 -10.13 -2.40
N LEU A 321 7.69 -9.11 -2.07
CA LEU A 321 7.53 -7.88 -2.84
C LEU A 321 8.86 -7.11 -2.91
N LEU A 322 9.54 -6.97 -1.77
CA LEU A 322 10.82 -6.25 -1.67
C LEU A 322 11.96 -6.98 -2.41
N LYS A 323 12.02 -8.33 -2.39
CA LYS A 323 13.04 -9.14 -3.11
C LYS A 323 12.93 -9.12 -4.65
N ILE A 324 12.01 -8.32 -5.19
CA ILE A 324 11.88 -8.03 -6.63
C ILE A 324 12.56 -6.69 -6.98
N GLY A 325 12.88 -5.87 -5.98
CA GLY A 325 13.65 -4.64 -6.13
C GLY A 325 12.81 -3.39 -6.47
N LYS A 326 13.50 -2.25 -6.46
CA LYS A 326 12.89 -0.90 -6.41
C LYS A 326 11.83 -0.62 -7.48
N LYS A 327 11.98 -1.17 -8.69
CA LYS A 327 11.07 -0.91 -9.81
C LYS A 327 9.66 -1.44 -9.55
N TYR A 328 9.53 -2.60 -8.90
CA TYR A 328 8.22 -3.12 -8.52
C TYR A 328 7.63 -2.36 -7.33
N VAL A 329 8.45 -1.99 -6.35
CA VAL A 329 8.04 -1.12 -5.24
C VAL A 329 7.47 0.21 -5.77
N ILE A 330 8.13 0.82 -6.77
CA ILE A 330 7.61 2.04 -7.43
C ILE A 330 6.25 1.77 -8.09
N LYS A 331 6.06 0.65 -8.82
CA LYS A 331 4.74 0.28 -9.37
C LYS A 331 3.66 0.15 -8.29
N CYS A 332 3.96 -0.51 -7.17
CA CYS A 332 3.03 -0.63 -6.04
C CYS A 332 2.64 0.76 -5.50
N LEU A 333 3.61 1.67 -5.34
CA LEU A 333 3.35 3.04 -4.90
C LEU A 333 2.60 3.89 -5.96
N ILE A 334 2.76 3.62 -7.27
CA ILE A 334 1.92 4.23 -8.33
C ILE A 334 0.48 3.69 -8.25
N SER A 335 0.30 2.40 -7.92
CA SER A 335 -1.02 1.81 -7.67
C SER A 335 -1.72 2.48 -6.49
N VAL A 336 -1.02 2.62 -5.34
CA VAL A 336 -1.49 3.37 -4.16
C VAL A 336 -1.82 4.83 -4.51
N PHE A 337 -0.93 5.52 -5.24
CA PHE A 337 -1.15 6.89 -5.70
C PHE A 337 -2.44 7.01 -6.54
N THR A 338 -2.64 6.10 -7.48
CA THR A 338 -3.81 6.07 -8.36
C THR A 338 -5.09 5.80 -7.58
N MET A 339 -5.08 4.81 -6.68
CA MET A 339 -6.18 4.52 -5.77
C MET A 339 -6.58 5.75 -4.92
N PHE A 340 -5.61 6.41 -4.28
CA PHE A 340 -5.86 7.60 -3.45
C PHE A 340 -6.37 8.81 -4.24
N ASN A 341 -6.02 8.95 -5.54
CA ASN A 341 -6.58 10.01 -6.40
C ASN A 341 -8.01 9.73 -6.87
N LEU A 342 -8.37 8.45 -7.09
CA LEU A 342 -9.70 8.04 -7.56
C LEU A 342 -10.72 7.88 -6.43
N ASN A 343 -10.26 7.71 -5.19
CA ASN A 343 -11.11 7.49 -4.02
C ASN A 343 -11.91 8.75 -3.62
N THR A 344 -13.21 8.56 -3.37
CA THR A 344 -14.19 9.63 -3.09
C THR A 344 -14.01 10.33 -1.75
N GLU A 345 -13.33 9.74 -0.77
CA GLU A 345 -13.16 10.33 0.57
C GLU A 345 -11.96 11.29 0.68
N ALA A 346 -11.56 11.91 -0.44
CA ALA A 346 -10.47 12.88 -0.54
C ALA A 346 -9.06 12.37 -0.13
N ARG A 347 -8.79 11.06 -0.27
CA ARG A 347 -7.48 10.45 0.05
C ARG A 347 -6.30 10.98 -0.74
N TYR A 348 -6.52 11.78 -1.78
CA TYR A 348 -5.48 12.51 -2.52
C TYR A 348 -4.59 13.38 -1.60
N ILE A 349 -5.05 13.79 -0.41
CA ILE A 349 -4.19 14.49 0.56
C ILE A 349 -2.96 13.66 0.96
N LEU A 350 -3.10 12.33 1.08
CA LEU A 350 -1.98 11.42 1.34
C LEU A 350 -0.96 11.40 0.18
N ASN A 351 -1.42 11.63 -1.05
CA ASN A 351 -0.53 11.79 -2.19
C ASN A 351 0.27 13.11 -2.12
N GLN A 352 -0.29 14.17 -1.54
CA GLN A 352 0.40 15.44 -1.35
C GLN A 352 1.36 15.41 -0.15
N LEU A 353 0.98 14.73 0.94
CA LEU A 353 1.79 14.64 2.16
C LEU A 353 2.91 13.59 2.09
N TYR A 354 2.72 12.51 1.32
CA TYR A 354 3.62 11.35 1.34
C TYR A 354 3.92 10.76 -0.06
N ILE A 355 2.90 10.28 -0.79
CA ILE A 355 3.14 9.32 -1.89
C ILE A 355 3.90 9.95 -3.07
N LYS A 356 3.70 11.23 -3.37
CA LYS A 356 4.50 11.94 -4.40
C LYS A 356 5.99 11.94 -4.07
N ASP A 357 6.36 12.34 -2.85
CA ASP A 357 7.77 12.41 -2.46
C ASP A 357 8.39 11.01 -2.32
N TYR A 358 7.63 9.98 -1.88
CA TYR A 358 8.06 8.58 -2.01
C TYR A 358 8.37 8.20 -3.46
N LEU A 359 7.50 8.52 -4.42
CA LEU A 359 7.73 8.17 -5.83
C LEU A 359 8.98 8.84 -6.41
N ILE A 360 9.36 10.04 -5.95
CA ILE A 360 10.61 10.71 -6.36
C ILE A 360 11.82 10.08 -5.64
N PHE A 361 11.73 9.91 -4.32
CA PHE A 361 12.78 9.34 -3.46
C PHE A 361 13.20 7.92 -3.87
N LEU A 362 12.22 7.03 -4.11
CA LEU A 362 12.46 5.62 -4.44
C LEU A 362 13.25 5.44 -5.74
N GLN A 363 13.12 6.37 -6.69
CA GLN A 363 13.89 6.35 -7.94
C GLN A 363 15.38 6.61 -7.71
N LYS A 364 15.72 7.46 -6.73
CA LYS A 364 17.08 7.84 -6.33
C LYS A 364 17.73 6.89 -5.31
N CYS A 365 16.97 5.95 -4.76
CA CYS A 365 17.50 4.88 -3.92
C CYS A 365 18.27 3.85 -4.74
N ARG A 366 19.26 3.21 -4.13
CA ARG A 366 20.05 2.12 -4.71
C ARG A 366 19.29 0.80 -4.60
N ALA A 367 19.66 -0.21 -5.40
CA ALA A 367 18.93 -1.49 -5.40
C ALA A 367 19.14 -2.25 -4.09
N GLU A 368 20.38 -2.25 -3.59
CA GLU A 368 20.82 -3.00 -2.42
C GLU A 368 20.17 -2.51 -1.12
N GLU A 369 19.60 -1.30 -1.09
CA GLU A 369 18.85 -0.77 0.05
C GLU A 369 17.52 -1.50 0.23
N PHE A 370 16.92 -2.01 -0.86
CA PHE A 370 15.70 -2.84 -0.81
C PHE A 370 16.01 -4.29 -0.46
N ASP A 371 17.12 -4.83 -0.95
CA ASP A 371 17.59 -6.17 -0.59
C ASP A 371 17.92 -6.24 0.91
N GLN A 372 18.68 -5.27 1.42
CA GLN A 372 19.01 -5.15 2.85
C GLN A 372 17.76 -4.99 3.72
N LEU A 373 16.81 -4.13 3.33
CA LEU A 373 15.55 -3.96 4.05
C LEU A 373 14.71 -5.24 4.04
N SER A 374 14.68 -5.96 2.91
CA SER A 374 13.95 -7.22 2.81
C SER A 374 14.56 -8.31 3.69
N ASP A 375 15.89 -8.44 3.70
CA ASP A 375 16.56 -9.41 4.58
C ASP A 375 16.49 -9.00 6.07
N GLU A 376 16.44 -7.70 6.41
CA GLU A 376 16.17 -7.26 7.79
C GLU A 376 14.77 -7.72 8.24
N ILE A 377 13.75 -7.58 7.38
CA ILE A 377 12.36 -7.97 7.63
C ILE A 377 12.21 -9.51 7.71
N ASP A 378 12.79 -10.26 6.77
CA ASP A 378 12.70 -11.74 6.68
C ASP A 378 13.31 -12.44 7.92
N ASN A 379 14.22 -11.77 8.63
CA ASN A 379 14.81 -12.26 9.89
C ASN A 379 13.99 -11.90 11.15
N ILE A 380 12.89 -11.14 11.05
CA ILE A 380 12.08 -10.71 12.20
C ILE A 380 10.88 -11.63 12.42
N GLU A 381 10.89 -12.37 13.54
CA GLU A 381 9.70 -13.07 14.03
C GLU A 381 8.88 -12.15 14.95
N ILE A 382 7.58 -12.04 14.68
CA ILE A 382 6.59 -11.35 15.52
C ILE A 382 5.80 -12.40 16.29
N LEU A 383 5.73 -12.27 17.62
CA LEU A 383 4.99 -13.20 18.49
C LEU A 383 3.70 -12.55 19.02
N LYS A 384 2.69 -13.34 19.39
CA LYS A 384 1.38 -12.85 19.83
C LYS A 384 1.47 -11.92 21.04
N LYS A 385 2.24 -12.31 22.07
CA LYS A 385 2.61 -11.46 23.22
C LYS A 385 3.26 -10.12 22.84
N ASP A 386 4.02 -10.05 21.73
CA ASP A 386 4.76 -8.83 21.34
C ASP A 386 3.79 -7.71 20.91
N LEU A 387 2.54 -8.07 20.58
CA LEU A 387 1.50 -7.12 20.17
C LEU A 387 0.81 -6.42 21.34
N GLY A 388 0.95 -6.92 22.58
CA GLY A 388 0.29 -6.32 23.75
C GLY A 388 -1.25 -6.29 23.68
N LEU A 389 -1.86 -7.31 23.07
CA LEU A 389 -3.31 -7.46 22.90
C LEU A 389 -3.89 -8.70 23.63
N GLU A 390 -3.13 -9.32 24.54
CA GLU A 390 -3.54 -10.46 25.38
C GLU A 390 -4.08 -11.68 24.58
N LEU A 391 -3.57 -11.86 23.34
CA LEU A 391 -4.08 -12.88 22.41
C LEU A 391 -3.80 -14.31 22.88
N GLU A 392 -2.67 -14.55 23.54
CA GLU A 392 -2.30 -15.90 24.06
C GLU A 392 -3.25 -16.31 25.19
N GLU A 393 -3.66 -15.34 26.02
CA GLU A 393 -4.64 -15.49 27.09
C GLU A 393 -6.07 -15.66 26.55
N LEU A 394 -6.48 -14.86 25.55
CA LEU A 394 -7.80 -14.95 24.90
C LEU A 394 -8.01 -16.30 24.20
N GLU A 395 -7.01 -16.78 23.48
CA GLU A 395 -7.06 -18.08 22.79
C GLU A 395 -7.12 -19.26 23.78
N ALA A 396 -6.30 -19.21 24.84
CA ALA A 396 -6.34 -20.22 25.89
C ALA A 396 -7.70 -20.25 26.62
N ALA A 397 -8.31 -19.07 26.85
CA ALA A 397 -9.64 -18.97 27.45
C ALA A 397 -10.73 -19.55 26.54
N ALA A 398 -10.72 -19.23 25.25
CA ALA A 398 -11.73 -19.70 24.31
C ALA A 398 -11.64 -21.23 24.06
N GLU A 399 -10.43 -21.80 23.96
CA GLU A 399 -10.27 -23.24 23.77
C GLU A 399 -10.70 -24.03 25.03
N MET A 400 -10.54 -23.48 26.24
CA MET A 400 -11.11 -24.07 27.46
C MET A 400 -12.65 -24.14 27.40
N VAL A 401 -13.32 -23.07 26.99
CA VAL A 401 -14.80 -23.04 26.85
C VAL A 401 -15.27 -24.06 25.81
N LYS A 402 -14.62 -24.11 24.64
CA LYS A 402 -14.91 -25.05 23.55
C LYS A 402 -14.76 -26.52 23.98
N LEU A 403 -13.77 -26.83 24.83
CA LEU A 403 -13.58 -28.16 25.42
C LEU A 403 -14.69 -28.50 26.44
N GLU A 404 -15.10 -27.54 27.28
CA GLU A 404 -16.22 -27.74 28.21
C GLU A 404 -17.55 -27.96 27.47
N GLU A 405 -17.88 -27.15 26.46
CA GLU A 405 -19.08 -27.32 25.64
C GLU A 405 -19.11 -28.66 24.90
N THR A 406 -17.97 -29.07 24.31
CA THR A 406 -17.83 -30.38 23.67
C THR A 406 -18.08 -31.51 24.68
N GLN A 407 -17.49 -31.43 25.88
CA GLN A 407 -17.70 -32.44 26.91
C GLN A 407 -19.15 -32.47 27.43
N ILE A 408 -19.84 -31.33 27.52
CA ILE A 408 -21.26 -31.27 27.87
C ILE A 408 -22.09 -31.95 26.78
N MET A 409 -21.82 -31.67 25.50
CA MET A 409 -22.51 -32.26 24.35
C MET A 409 -22.28 -33.79 24.26
N GLU A 410 -21.07 -34.27 24.50
CA GLU A 410 -20.77 -35.71 24.57
C GLU A 410 -21.55 -36.40 25.70
N ASN A 411 -21.58 -35.79 26.89
CA ASN A 411 -22.35 -36.32 28.03
C ASN A 411 -23.86 -36.34 27.74
N GLU A 412 -24.40 -35.29 27.09
CA GLU A 412 -25.80 -35.30 26.64
C GLU A 412 -26.09 -36.40 25.62
N MET A 413 -25.21 -36.61 24.63
CA MET A 413 -25.36 -37.71 23.67
C MET A 413 -25.31 -39.07 24.37
N ALA A 414 -24.38 -39.27 25.32
CA ALA A 414 -24.29 -40.50 26.09
C ALA A 414 -25.57 -40.79 26.90
N VAL A 415 -26.16 -39.77 27.53
CA VAL A 415 -27.45 -39.88 28.23
C VAL A 415 -28.60 -40.20 27.27
N LYS A 416 -28.66 -39.54 26.10
CA LYS A 416 -29.67 -39.79 25.06
C LYS A 416 -29.58 -41.22 24.52
N MET A 417 -28.37 -41.72 24.22
CA MET A 417 -28.14 -43.11 23.78
C MET A 417 -28.48 -44.13 24.88
N ALA A 418 -28.10 -43.87 26.14
CA ALA A 418 -28.44 -44.74 27.26
C ALA A 418 -29.96 -44.84 27.45
N HIS A 419 -30.69 -43.74 27.32
CA HIS A 419 -32.15 -43.72 27.38
C HIS A 419 -32.79 -44.52 26.22
N MET A 420 -32.28 -44.39 25.00
CA MET A 420 -32.73 -45.22 23.86
C MET A 420 -32.47 -46.72 24.08
N SER A 421 -31.32 -47.08 24.67
CA SER A 421 -30.97 -48.48 24.97
C SER A 421 -31.77 -49.11 26.11
N LEU A 422 -32.55 -48.33 26.86
CA LEU A 422 -33.34 -48.81 28.02
C LEU A 422 -34.78 -49.21 27.66
N LEU A 423 -35.22 -49.10 26.40
CA LEU A 423 -36.54 -49.52 25.93
C LEU A 423 -36.73 -51.06 26.06
N PRO A 424 -37.54 -51.56 27.01
CA PRO A 424 -37.53 -52.97 27.35
C PRO A 424 -38.60 -53.73 26.56
N GLY A 425 -38.36 -54.00 25.26
CA GLY A 425 -39.31 -54.87 24.54
C GLY A 425 -39.32 -55.02 23.02
N LEU A 426 -38.23 -54.85 22.27
CA LEU A 426 -38.17 -55.45 20.93
C LEU A 426 -37.58 -56.87 21.00
N LYS A 427 -38.32 -57.84 20.46
CA LYS A 427 -37.89 -59.25 20.42
C LYS A 427 -36.82 -59.43 19.37
N LYS A 428 -35.83 -60.26 19.69
CA LYS A 428 -34.77 -60.70 18.77
C LYS A 428 -35.36 -61.38 17.53
N ALA A 429 -35.43 -60.65 16.42
CA ALA A 429 -35.81 -61.16 15.11
C ALA A 429 -34.55 -61.39 14.25
N THR A 430 -34.49 -62.55 13.61
CA THR A 430 -33.43 -62.93 12.65
C THR A 430 -33.84 -62.49 11.23
N TYR A 431 -32.91 -62.64 10.28
CA TYR A 431 -32.92 -62.33 8.82
C TYR A 431 -32.21 -61.00 8.52
N MET A 432 -31.14 -60.95 7.71
CA MET A 432 -30.87 -61.48 6.35
C MET A 432 -31.46 -60.59 5.24
N SER A 433 -30.60 -60.24 4.28
CA SER A 433 -30.79 -59.26 3.20
C SER A 433 -31.92 -59.56 2.22
N SER A 434 -32.68 -58.52 1.82
CA SER A 434 -32.96 -58.18 0.41
C SER A 434 -33.78 -56.88 0.24
N ASP A 435 -33.20 -55.88 -0.44
CA ASP A 435 -33.74 -55.09 -1.57
C ASP A 435 -35.15 -54.41 -1.62
N GLU A 436 -35.12 -53.19 -2.18
CA GLU A 436 -36.07 -52.51 -3.10
C GLU A 436 -37.40 -51.83 -2.63
N THR A 437 -37.40 -50.49 -2.78
CA THR A 437 -38.43 -49.59 -3.40
C THR A 437 -39.76 -49.16 -2.73
N ASP A 438 -39.97 -47.84 -2.81
CA ASP A 438 -41.17 -47.04 -3.20
C ASP A 438 -42.47 -46.89 -2.38
N ASP A 439 -42.58 -45.68 -1.78
CA ASP A 439 -43.49 -44.56 -2.21
C ASP A 439 -44.94 -44.36 -1.65
N SER A 440 -45.32 -43.07 -1.59
CA SER A 440 -46.64 -42.39 -1.56
C SER A 440 -47.72 -42.70 -0.48
N THR A 441 -48.58 -41.78 -0.01
CA THR A 441 -48.72 -40.28 -0.11
C THR A 441 -49.67 -39.74 1.01
N ASP A 442 -49.84 -38.40 1.07
CA ASP A 442 -51.09 -37.64 1.43
C ASP A 442 -51.51 -37.41 2.91
N SER A 443 -52.16 -36.29 3.31
CA SER A 443 -52.28 -34.90 2.77
C SER A 443 -53.01 -33.92 3.75
N ASP A 444 -53.35 -32.70 3.28
CA ASP A 444 -54.28 -31.66 3.78
C ASP A 444 -53.70 -30.55 4.71
N ASP A 445 -53.81 -29.20 4.55
CA ASP A 445 -54.65 -28.20 3.81
C ASP A 445 -55.66 -27.43 4.72
N SER A 446 -55.89 -26.09 4.69
CA SER A 446 -55.30 -24.87 4.06
C SER A 446 -55.25 -23.72 5.13
N SER A 447 -55.53 -22.39 5.02
CA SER A 447 -56.03 -21.34 4.06
C SER A 447 -55.81 -19.95 4.76
N THR A 448 -55.86 -18.70 4.22
CA THR A 448 -55.98 -18.03 2.89
C THR A 448 -55.61 -16.52 3.03
N ASP A 449 -55.25 -15.82 1.94
CA ASP A 449 -54.97 -14.35 1.89
C ASP A 449 -56.21 -13.43 1.92
N SER A 450 -56.04 -12.15 2.33
CA SER A 450 -56.78 -10.96 1.85
C SER A 450 -56.22 -9.63 2.41
N SER A 451 -56.33 -8.53 1.66
CA SER A 451 -55.81 -7.19 2.00
C SER A 451 -56.85 -6.05 1.81
N SER A 452 -56.70 -4.94 2.54
CA SER A 452 -57.49 -3.70 2.35
C SER A 452 -56.86 -2.46 3.00
N ASP A 453 -56.85 -1.32 2.30
CA ASP A 453 -56.35 -0.02 2.77
C ASP A 453 -57.26 0.69 3.79
N SER A 454 -56.68 1.59 4.59
CA SER A 454 -57.31 2.86 5.04
C SER A 454 -56.28 3.83 5.63
N SER A 455 -56.55 5.14 5.52
CA SER A 455 -55.63 6.23 5.90
C SER A 455 -56.26 7.22 6.90
N SER A 456 -55.47 7.84 7.79
CA SER A 456 -55.60 9.26 8.20
C SER A 456 -54.53 9.69 9.23
N SER A 457 -54.34 11.02 9.34
CA SER A 457 -53.47 11.75 10.29
C SER A 457 -53.95 11.62 11.76
N ASP A 458 -53.24 12.10 12.80
CA ASP A 458 -52.89 13.52 13.05
C ASP A 458 -51.72 13.72 14.07
N SER A 459 -51.46 14.99 14.37
CA SER A 459 -50.25 15.67 14.84
C SER A 459 -49.93 15.68 16.35
N SER A 460 -48.62 15.78 16.66
CA SER A 460 -47.93 16.73 17.59
C SER A 460 -46.48 16.22 17.80
N GLU A 461 -45.36 16.94 17.57
CA GLU A 461 -44.97 18.37 17.62
C GLU A 461 -44.56 18.87 19.03
N TRP A 462 -43.67 19.86 19.07
CA TRP A 462 -42.94 20.46 20.21
C TRP A 462 -41.65 19.68 20.60
N ASP A 463 -40.49 20.30 20.86
CA ASP A 463 -40.18 21.73 20.92
C ASP A 463 -38.76 22.05 20.39
N SER A 464 -38.51 23.33 20.10
CA SER A 464 -37.20 23.88 19.66
C SER A 464 -36.72 25.01 20.60
N ASP A 465 -35.70 25.75 20.16
CA ASP A 465 -35.10 26.94 20.78
C ASP A 465 -34.03 26.65 21.87
N ASP A 466 -32.95 27.43 21.98
CA ASP A 466 -32.82 28.88 21.69
C ASP A 466 -31.49 29.25 20.98
N GLU A 467 -31.46 30.39 20.30
CA GLU A 467 -30.26 30.93 19.63
C GLU A 467 -29.27 31.57 20.63
N ARG A 468 -28.02 31.84 20.19
CA ARG A 468 -27.46 33.21 20.20
C ARG A 468 -26.08 33.40 19.56
N SER A 469 -26.03 34.47 18.74
CA SER A 469 -24.94 35.46 18.60
C SER A 469 -23.59 35.00 18.04
#